data_AF-A0AAN4PF07-F1
#
_entry.id   AF-A0AAN4PF07-F1
#
_cell.length_a   1.000
_cell.length_b   1.000
_cell.length_c   1.000
_cell.angle_alpha   90.00
_cell.angle_beta   90.00
_cell.angle_gamma   90.00
#
_symmetry.space_group_name_H-M   'P 1'
#
loop_
_entity.id
_entity.type
_entity.pdbx_description
1 polymer ?
#
loop_
_entity_poly.entity_id
_entity_poly.type
_entity_poly.pdbx_seq_one_letter_code
_entity_poly.pdbx_strand_id
1 'polypeptide(L)'
;MRTAPEPASIHDVDEDDNILLHSKRSATRVMKGPANSPPRSQSRINSRTSQKCIFGKSICRGPIENMVKEYGLNRDCPLTIFTRSQDQSRERNEVSGYRFRKVFFTDETEILNPDAIYDRGRYVRLTAFIAERDETHPDPRIYVEQRVYQGNREMIMIHELIFGGTIQVGIEYVFTACGDEDIHLGKRDLRLTIKSLQQDIFDGYMHRAKYYGYDRRDTVFVSQYSLSHGLTYTIRKLGSGEESPYKVFLEADDLRTLVDAKCKMGSAAGAVPGKGIELLKLRFPGYGEYTEDRMDRGDLDLRIVHKV
;
A
#
# COMPACT_ATOMS: atom_id res chain seq x y z
N MET A 1 18.40 -10.49 -50.65
CA MET A 1 17.15 -11.19 -50.27
C MET A 1 17.49 -12.60 -49.82
N ARG A 2 16.78 -13.07 -48.78
CA ARG A 2 16.84 -14.41 -48.13
C ARG A 2 16.46 -15.52 -49.13
N THR A 3 16.83 -16.78 -48.89
CA THR A 3 15.98 -17.72 -48.13
C THR A 3 16.79 -18.66 -47.22
N ALA A 4 16.27 -18.88 -46.01
CA ALA A 4 16.77 -19.82 -45.01
C ALA A 4 16.15 -21.23 -45.23
N PRO A 5 16.80 -22.32 -44.79
CA PRO A 5 16.25 -23.66 -44.92
C PRO A 5 15.13 -23.93 -43.90
N GLU A 6 14.10 -24.67 -44.32
CA GLU A 6 12.96 -25.07 -43.49
C GLU A 6 13.29 -26.27 -42.58
N PRO A 7 12.71 -26.34 -41.36
CA PRO A 7 12.86 -27.48 -40.46
C PRO A 7 11.85 -28.61 -40.79
N ALA A 8 12.27 -29.86 -40.65
CA ALA A 8 11.39 -31.03 -40.72
C ALA A 8 10.54 -31.15 -39.43
N SER A 9 9.23 -31.29 -39.57
CA SER A 9 8.29 -31.53 -38.46
C SER A 9 8.04 -33.03 -38.27
N ILE A 10 8.23 -33.54 -37.05
CA ILE A 10 7.80 -34.88 -36.64
C ILE A 10 6.58 -34.70 -35.71
N HIS A 11 5.52 -35.46 -35.96
CA HIS A 11 4.30 -35.49 -35.14
C HIS A 11 4.25 -36.80 -34.35
N ASP A 12 3.95 -36.73 -33.05
CA ASP A 12 3.67 -37.91 -32.23
C ASP A 12 2.26 -38.42 -32.53
N VAL A 13 2.10 -39.74 -32.62
CA VAL A 13 0.81 -40.42 -32.85
C VAL A 13 0.46 -41.34 -31.68
N ASP A 14 -0.82 -41.62 -31.46
CA ASP A 14 -1.29 -42.61 -30.47
C ASP A 14 -1.26 -44.06 -31.01
N GLU A 15 -1.73 -45.03 -30.22
CA GLU A 15 -1.72 -46.46 -30.57
C GLU A 15 -2.59 -46.81 -31.79
N ASP A 16 -3.42 -45.87 -32.27
CA ASP A 16 -4.27 -45.99 -33.46
C ASP A 16 -3.82 -45.05 -34.60
N ASP A 17 -2.56 -44.59 -34.59
CA ASP A 17 -1.90 -43.76 -35.62
C ASP A 17 -2.50 -42.33 -35.80
N ASN A 18 -3.21 -41.79 -34.80
CA ASN A 18 -3.73 -40.42 -34.86
C ASN A 18 -2.77 -39.40 -34.26
N ILE A 19 -2.60 -38.25 -34.92
CA ILE A 19 -1.68 -37.18 -34.48
C ILE A 19 -2.13 -36.57 -33.14
N LEU A 20 -1.27 -36.71 -32.12
CA LEU A 20 -1.44 -36.13 -30.80
C LEU A 20 -0.99 -34.66 -30.79
N LEU A 21 -1.96 -33.74 -30.87
CA LEU A 21 -1.70 -32.32 -30.67
C LEU A 21 -1.49 -32.03 -29.17
N HIS A 22 -0.24 -31.68 -28.81
CA HIS A 22 0.22 -31.19 -27.50
C HIS A 22 0.57 -32.24 -26.42
N SER A 23 1.53 -33.11 -26.70
CA SER A 23 2.32 -33.79 -25.65
C SER A 23 3.48 -32.89 -25.19
N LYS A 24 3.51 -32.47 -23.92
CA LYS A 24 4.70 -31.90 -23.28
C LYS A 24 5.11 -32.75 -22.07
N ARG A 25 5.77 -33.88 -22.33
CA ARG A 25 6.65 -34.52 -21.34
C ARG A 25 8.09 -34.19 -21.68
N SER A 26 8.74 -33.46 -20.77
CA SER A 26 10.16 -33.14 -20.85
C SER A 26 11.00 -34.39 -20.53
N ALA A 27 12.10 -34.52 -21.26
CA ALA A 27 13.04 -35.62 -21.19
C ALA A 27 13.81 -35.67 -19.86
N THR A 28 13.71 -36.78 -19.14
CA THR A 28 14.77 -37.24 -18.24
C THR A 28 15.39 -38.51 -18.80
N ARG A 29 16.71 -38.45 -18.88
CA ARG A 29 17.69 -39.43 -19.34
C ARG A 29 17.39 -40.89 -18.92
N VAL A 30 17.56 -41.76 -19.91
CA VAL A 30 17.49 -43.23 -19.90
C VAL A 30 18.39 -43.88 -18.85
N MET A 31 17.84 -44.78 -18.03
CA MET A 31 18.59 -45.90 -17.42
C MET A 31 18.21 -47.22 -18.10
N LYS A 32 19.22 -48.05 -18.39
CA LYS A 32 19.11 -49.40 -18.94
C LYS A 32 18.91 -50.44 -17.83
N GLY A 33 17.97 -51.35 -18.04
CA GLY A 33 18.14 -52.81 -17.86
C GLY A 33 17.62 -53.46 -16.56
N PRO A 34 17.03 -54.67 -16.61
CA PRO A 34 16.00 -55.12 -15.65
C PRO A 34 16.51 -56.13 -14.60
N ALA A 35 15.84 -56.19 -13.44
CA ALA A 35 15.84 -57.36 -12.58
C ALA A 35 14.57 -57.39 -11.70
N ASN A 36 13.89 -58.55 -11.71
CA ASN A 36 12.63 -58.86 -11.05
C ASN A 36 12.72 -58.79 -9.51
N SER A 37 11.88 -57.98 -8.86
CA SER A 37 11.24 -58.25 -7.55
C SER A 37 10.29 -57.08 -7.15
N PRO A 38 9.22 -57.32 -6.38
CA PRO A 38 8.10 -56.38 -6.23
C PRO A 38 8.47 -55.21 -5.29
N PRO A 39 8.07 -53.95 -5.57
CA PRO A 39 8.60 -52.82 -4.83
C PRO A 39 7.81 -52.57 -3.53
N ARG A 40 8.53 -52.61 -2.41
CA ARG A 40 8.15 -51.87 -1.20
C ARG A 40 8.20 -50.38 -1.50
N SER A 41 7.08 -49.69 -1.35
CA SER A 41 6.96 -48.24 -1.47
C SER A 41 7.76 -47.54 -0.37
N GLN A 42 8.97 -47.11 -0.70
CA GLN A 42 9.65 -46.03 0.02
C GLN A 42 9.95 -44.93 -0.99
N SER A 43 9.00 -44.01 -1.18
CA SER A 43 9.31 -42.75 -1.82
C SER A 43 10.25 -41.99 -0.88
N ARG A 44 11.51 -41.87 -1.29
CA ARG A 44 12.39 -40.80 -0.80
C ARG A 44 11.82 -39.49 -1.31
N ILE A 45 10.86 -38.96 -0.56
CA ILE A 45 10.55 -37.54 -0.58
C ILE A 45 11.88 -36.86 -0.23
N ASN A 46 12.44 -36.12 -1.17
CA ASN A 46 13.46 -35.11 -0.87
C ASN A 46 12.82 -34.13 0.11
N SER A 47 12.93 -34.43 1.40
CA SER A 47 12.56 -33.52 2.46
C SER A 47 13.56 -32.36 2.39
N ARG A 48 13.20 -31.31 1.63
CA ARG A 48 13.60 -29.96 2.03
C ARG A 48 13.29 -29.91 3.52
N THR A 49 14.32 -29.71 4.34
CA THR A 49 14.16 -29.39 5.77
C THR A 49 12.98 -28.45 5.90
N SER A 50 11.93 -28.87 6.60
CA SER A 50 10.73 -28.05 6.79
C SER A 50 11.18 -26.70 7.31
N GLN A 51 11.09 -25.65 6.49
CA GLN A 51 11.27 -24.29 6.98
C GLN A 51 10.31 -24.15 8.16
N LYS A 52 10.88 -23.90 9.34
CA LYS A 52 10.14 -23.75 10.58
C LYS A 52 9.22 -22.55 10.39
N CYS A 53 7.95 -22.80 10.12
CA CYS A 53 6.93 -21.78 9.92
C CYS A 53 6.09 -21.69 11.20
N ILE A 54 5.79 -20.47 11.65
CA ILE A 54 4.94 -20.25 12.83
C ILE A 54 3.55 -19.86 12.34
N PHE A 55 2.52 -20.56 12.81
CA PHE A 55 1.13 -20.17 12.53
C PHE A 55 0.68 -19.16 13.57
N GLY A 56 0.47 -17.92 13.12
CA GLY A 56 0.00 -16.83 13.95
C GLY A 56 -1.52 -16.78 14.04
N LYS A 57 -2.03 -15.98 14.99
CA LYS A 57 -3.46 -15.66 15.09
C LYS A 57 -3.70 -14.24 14.60
N SER A 58 -4.92 -13.93 14.19
CA SER A 58 -5.28 -12.58 13.76
C SER A 58 -6.68 -12.19 14.25
N ILE A 59 -6.88 -10.91 14.52
CA ILE A 59 -8.20 -10.32 14.76
C ILE A 59 -8.52 -9.38 13.59
N CYS A 60 -9.63 -9.63 12.90
CA CYS A 60 -10.13 -8.69 11.90
C CYS A 60 -10.74 -7.48 12.64
N ARG A 61 -10.15 -6.30 12.46
CA ARG A 61 -10.60 -5.03 13.06
C ARG A 61 -11.61 -4.28 12.19
N GLY A 62 -12.04 -4.89 11.09
CA GLY A 62 -13.01 -4.30 10.19
C GLY A 62 -12.37 -3.33 9.18
N PRO A 63 -13.18 -2.47 8.54
CA PRO A 63 -12.70 -1.43 7.64
C PRO A 63 -11.69 -0.49 8.28
N ILE A 64 -10.80 0.09 7.47
CA ILE A 64 -9.77 1.02 7.96
C ILE A 64 -10.33 2.14 8.83
N GLU A 65 -11.48 2.70 8.44
CA GLU A 65 -12.16 3.75 9.19
C GLU A 65 -12.46 3.34 10.64
N ASN A 66 -12.95 2.11 10.86
CA ASN A 66 -13.27 1.63 12.20
C ASN A 66 -12.00 1.49 13.04
N MET A 67 -10.96 0.91 12.44
CA MET A 67 -9.72 0.61 13.14
C MET A 67 -8.96 1.90 13.52
N VAL A 68 -8.85 2.89 12.63
CA VAL A 68 -8.16 4.16 12.98
C VAL A 68 -8.96 5.00 13.97
N LYS A 69 -10.30 4.87 13.96
CA LYS A 69 -11.18 5.50 14.95
C LYS A 69 -10.94 4.99 16.36
N GLU A 70 -10.79 3.67 16.49
CA GLU A 70 -10.62 3.00 17.78
C GLU A 70 -9.18 3.10 18.30
N TYR A 71 -8.18 3.00 17.41
CA TYR A 71 -6.77 2.82 17.81
C TYR A 71 -5.84 3.97 17.41
N GLY A 72 -6.32 4.99 16.69
CA GLY A 72 -5.48 6.05 16.13
C GLY A 72 -5.27 7.29 17.01
N LEU A 73 -6.05 7.46 18.07
CA LEU A 73 -5.99 8.67 18.92
C LEU A 73 -5.04 8.49 20.13
N ASN A 74 -4.47 9.61 20.60
CA ASN A 74 -3.69 9.72 21.84
C ASN A 74 -2.49 8.76 21.95
N ARG A 75 -1.71 8.65 20.87
CA ARG A 75 -0.48 7.83 20.85
C ARG A 75 0.75 8.72 20.80
N ASP A 76 1.86 8.22 21.33
CA ASP A 76 3.18 8.86 21.18
C ASP A 76 3.78 8.66 19.79
N CYS A 77 3.24 7.71 19.02
CA CYS A 77 3.67 7.41 17.65
C CYS A 77 2.45 7.17 16.74
N PRO A 78 2.54 7.52 15.45
CA PRO A 78 1.51 7.23 14.47
C PRO A 78 1.15 5.74 14.45
N LEU A 79 -0.15 5.44 14.40
CA LEU A 79 -0.61 4.09 14.12
C LEU A 79 -0.07 3.64 12.75
N THR A 80 0.58 2.47 12.71
CA THR A 80 1.24 1.95 11.50
C THR A 80 0.42 0.81 10.90
N ILE A 81 0.05 0.95 9.63
CA ILE A 81 -0.64 -0.09 8.85
C ILE A 81 0.25 -0.50 7.67
N PHE A 82 0.54 -1.78 7.57
CA PHE A 82 1.30 -2.35 6.47
C PHE A 82 0.34 -2.74 5.33
N THR A 83 0.62 -2.28 4.11
CA THR A 83 -0.26 -2.51 2.95
C THR A 83 0.53 -2.95 1.73
N ARG A 84 -0.12 -3.76 0.90
CA ARG A 84 0.35 -4.14 -0.45
C ARG A 84 -0.35 -3.37 -1.58
N SER A 85 -1.29 -2.49 -1.24
CA SER A 85 -1.92 -1.61 -2.21
C SER A 85 -0.86 -0.79 -2.93
N GLN A 86 -1.09 -0.46 -4.19
CA GLN A 86 -0.26 0.51 -4.94
C GLN A 86 -0.89 1.90 -4.93
N ASP A 87 -2.12 2.00 -4.42
CA ASP A 87 -2.87 3.25 -4.37
C ASP A 87 -2.56 3.99 -3.08
N GLN A 88 -1.78 5.06 -3.21
CA GLN A 88 -1.44 5.96 -2.11
C GLN A 88 -2.34 7.20 -2.04
N SER A 89 -3.39 7.27 -2.87
CA SER A 89 -4.27 8.44 -2.97
C SER A 89 -4.95 8.78 -1.64
N ARG A 90 -5.26 10.05 -1.44
CA ARG A 90 -5.98 10.49 -0.24
C ARG A 90 -7.44 10.04 -0.29
N GLU A 91 -8.02 10.01 -1.48
CA GLU A 91 -9.42 9.69 -1.74
C GLU A 91 -9.78 8.28 -1.24
N ARG A 92 -8.86 7.32 -1.40
CA ARG A 92 -9.05 5.94 -0.95
C ARG A 92 -8.64 5.71 0.50
N ASN A 93 -7.59 6.40 0.95
CA ASN A 93 -6.91 6.04 2.19
C ASN A 93 -7.22 6.98 3.36
N GLU A 94 -7.41 8.28 3.14
CA GLU A 94 -7.57 9.27 4.20
C GLU A 94 -8.88 9.06 4.96
N VAL A 95 -8.79 9.02 6.29
CA VAL A 95 -9.97 8.97 7.16
C VAL A 95 -10.10 10.32 7.86
N SER A 96 -11.19 11.02 7.59
CA SER A 96 -11.39 12.40 8.05
C SER A 96 -11.27 12.50 9.58
N GLY A 97 -10.34 13.33 10.04
CA GLY A 97 -10.11 13.60 11.47
C GLY A 97 -9.21 12.59 12.19
N TYR A 98 -8.68 11.59 11.48
CA TYR A 98 -7.84 10.55 12.08
C TYR A 98 -6.45 10.51 11.44
N ARG A 99 -5.46 10.26 12.29
CA ARG A 99 -4.04 10.26 11.94
C ARG A 99 -3.47 8.85 12.02
N PHE A 100 -2.72 8.48 10.99
CA PHE A 100 -2.02 7.21 10.91
C PHE A 100 -1.03 7.25 9.75
N ARG A 101 -0.16 6.25 9.68
CA ARG A 101 0.74 6.04 8.54
C ARG A 101 0.51 4.68 7.91
N LYS A 102 0.70 4.62 6.59
CA LYS A 102 0.76 3.38 5.84
C LYS A 102 2.15 3.14 5.29
N VAL A 103 2.58 1.90 5.40
CA VAL A 103 3.83 1.43 4.86
C VAL A 103 3.50 0.53 3.67
N PHE A 104 3.84 1.03 2.48
CA PHE A 104 3.51 0.38 1.21
C PHE A 104 4.62 -0.58 0.81
N PHE A 105 4.24 -1.81 0.49
CA PHE A 105 5.16 -2.82 0.00
C PHE A 105 4.91 -3.16 -1.46
N THR A 106 6.01 -3.26 -2.19
CA THR A 106 6.10 -3.93 -3.47
C THR A 106 6.77 -5.28 -3.24
N ASP A 107 6.04 -6.36 -3.51
CA ASP A 107 6.63 -7.70 -3.45
C ASP A 107 7.45 -7.95 -4.73
N GLU A 108 8.70 -7.51 -4.73
CA GLU A 108 9.63 -7.78 -5.84
C GLU A 108 9.92 -9.29 -5.99
N THR A 109 9.62 -10.10 -4.97
CA THR A 109 9.82 -11.56 -5.03
C THR A 109 8.72 -12.31 -5.78
N GLU A 110 7.61 -11.64 -6.12
CA GLU A 110 6.65 -12.15 -7.12
C GLU A 110 7.27 -12.27 -8.51
N ILE A 111 8.44 -11.69 -8.78
CA ILE A 111 9.11 -11.83 -10.08
C ILE A 111 10.09 -13.02 -10.09
N LEU A 112 10.60 -13.43 -8.93
CA LEU A 112 11.76 -14.33 -8.84
C LEU A 112 11.43 -15.83 -8.90
N ASN A 113 10.17 -16.24 -8.74
CA ASN A 113 9.76 -17.66 -8.83
C ASN A 113 8.47 -17.85 -9.64
N PRO A 114 8.52 -17.68 -10.98
CA PRO A 114 7.34 -17.76 -11.85
C PRO A 114 6.64 -19.13 -11.82
N ASP A 115 7.36 -20.21 -11.53
CA ASP A 115 6.83 -21.59 -11.57
C ASP A 115 6.06 -22.02 -10.31
N ALA A 116 6.03 -21.19 -9.25
CA ALA A 116 5.35 -21.50 -7.99
C ALA A 116 3.86 -21.11 -8.02
N ILE A 117 3.13 -21.53 -9.06
CA ILE A 117 1.71 -21.19 -9.28
C ILE A 117 0.85 -21.54 -8.06
N TYR A 118 1.13 -22.68 -7.41
CA TYR A 118 0.40 -23.13 -6.21
C TYR A 118 0.67 -22.25 -4.98
N ASP A 119 1.91 -21.79 -4.77
CA ASP A 119 2.26 -20.93 -3.61
C ASP A 119 1.67 -19.53 -3.80
N ARG A 120 1.66 -18.99 -5.03
CA ARG A 120 1.05 -17.69 -5.38
C ARG A 120 -0.47 -17.69 -5.26
N GLY A 121 -1.08 -18.81 -5.61
CA GLY A 121 -2.53 -18.97 -5.52
C GLY A 121 -3.02 -19.03 -4.07
N ARG A 122 -2.19 -19.51 -3.15
CA ARG A 122 -2.56 -19.69 -1.74
C ARG A 122 -2.07 -18.59 -0.81
N TYR A 123 -0.89 -18.02 -1.07
CA TYR A 123 -0.23 -17.10 -0.15
C TYR A 123 0.06 -15.74 -0.78
N VAL A 124 -0.11 -14.72 0.04
CA VAL A 124 0.35 -13.35 -0.17
C VAL A 124 1.55 -13.15 0.73
N ARG A 125 2.69 -12.73 0.18
CA ARG A 125 3.91 -12.49 0.96
C ARG A 125 4.04 -11.03 1.39
N LEU A 126 4.56 -10.81 2.59
CA LEU A 126 4.89 -9.49 3.10
C LEU A 126 6.18 -9.59 3.93
N THR A 127 7.07 -8.62 3.78
CA THR A 127 8.23 -8.47 4.69
C THR A 127 8.04 -7.21 5.51
N ALA A 128 7.79 -7.34 6.81
CA ALA A 128 7.75 -6.18 7.69
C ALA A 128 9.14 -5.94 8.29
N PHE A 129 9.51 -4.67 8.44
CA PHE A 129 10.72 -4.28 9.13
C PHE A 129 10.35 -3.68 10.49
N ILE A 130 11.12 -4.03 11.53
CA ILE A 130 11.03 -3.45 12.87
C ILE A 130 12.41 -2.88 13.25
N ALA A 131 12.46 -1.99 14.23
CA ALA A 131 13.74 -1.56 14.80
C ALA A 131 14.33 -2.67 15.68
N GLU A 132 15.65 -2.79 15.74
CA GLU A 132 16.36 -3.77 16.60
C GLU A 132 15.92 -3.70 18.07
N ARG A 133 15.66 -2.50 18.58
CA ARG A 133 15.16 -2.31 19.95
C ARG A 133 13.79 -2.94 20.20
N ASP A 134 13.01 -3.20 19.16
CA ASP A 134 11.66 -3.74 19.24
C ASP A 134 11.64 -5.29 19.16
N GLU A 135 12.77 -5.95 18.89
CA GLU A 135 12.85 -7.42 18.82
C GLU A 135 12.41 -8.09 20.12
N THR A 136 12.79 -7.50 21.24
CA THR A 136 12.47 -8.01 22.58
C THR A 136 11.13 -7.50 23.09
N HIS A 137 10.39 -6.71 22.30
CA HIS A 137 9.09 -6.21 22.72
C HIS A 137 8.11 -7.38 22.88
N PRO A 138 7.42 -7.51 24.02
CA PRO A 138 6.48 -8.61 24.23
C PRO A 138 5.20 -8.37 23.42
N ASP A 139 4.83 -9.35 22.60
CA ASP A 139 3.59 -9.40 21.81
C ASP A 139 3.27 -8.10 21.04
N PRO A 140 4.17 -7.68 20.12
CA PRO A 140 3.99 -6.46 19.36
C PRO A 140 2.80 -6.59 18.42
N ARG A 141 2.00 -5.52 18.36
CA ARG A 141 0.81 -5.46 17.50
C ARG A 141 1.19 -4.94 16.13
N ILE A 142 1.08 -5.80 15.13
CA ILE A 142 1.28 -5.44 13.73
C ILE A 142 -0.08 -5.40 13.04
N TYR A 143 -0.37 -4.30 12.35
CA TYR A 143 -1.60 -4.14 11.60
C TYR A 143 -1.32 -4.25 10.11
N VAL A 144 -2.08 -5.11 9.43
CA VAL A 144 -1.97 -5.32 7.98
C VAL A 144 -3.28 -5.02 7.30
N GLU A 145 -3.18 -4.43 6.12
CA GLU A 145 -4.29 -4.23 5.22
C GLU A 145 -4.54 -5.47 4.36
N GLN A 146 -5.81 -5.84 4.23
CA GLN A 146 -6.31 -6.87 3.34
C GLN A 146 -7.37 -6.28 2.42
N ARG A 147 -7.18 -6.46 1.11
CA ARG A 147 -8.23 -6.25 0.11
C ARG A 147 -9.16 -7.47 0.07
N VAL A 148 -10.46 -7.25 0.20
CA VAL A 148 -11.50 -8.28 0.08
C VAL A 148 -12.61 -7.82 -0.87
N TYR A 149 -13.44 -8.75 -1.34
CA TYR A 149 -14.58 -8.44 -2.21
C TYR A 149 -15.90 -8.79 -1.52
N GLN A 150 -16.81 -7.82 -1.42
CA GLN A 150 -18.19 -8.04 -0.99
C GLN A 150 -19.12 -7.84 -2.20
N GLY A 151 -19.52 -8.94 -2.83
CA GLY A 151 -20.14 -8.89 -4.15
C GLY A 151 -19.14 -8.32 -5.17
N ASN A 152 -19.55 -7.30 -5.92
CA ASN A 152 -18.69 -6.64 -6.92
C ASN A 152 -17.96 -5.41 -6.39
N ARG A 153 -17.97 -5.18 -5.06
CA ARG A 153 -17.31 -4.03 -4.44
C ARG A 153 -16.06 -4.48 -3.69
N GLU A 154 -14.96 -3.83 -4.02
CA GLU A 154 -13.72 -3.94 -3.26
C GLU A 154 -13.89 -3.27 -1.89
N MET A 155 -13.41 -3.94 -0.85
CA MET A 155 -13.35 -3.42 0.51
C MET A 155 -11.94 -3.60 1.08
N ILE A 156 -11.56 -2.67 1.94
CA ILE A 156 -10.29 -2.71 2.66
C ILE A 156 -10.58 -3.09 4.10
N MET A 157 -9.98 -4.17 4.58
CA MET A 157 -10.09 -4.67 5.94
C MET A 157 -8.73 -4.60 6.63
N ILE A 158 -8.70 -4.27 7.91
CA ILE A 158 -7.48 -4.24 8.70
C ILE A 158 -7.45 -5.44 9.65
N HIS A 159 -6.33 -6.14 9.67
CA HIS A 159 -6.08 -7.28 10.56
C HIS A 159 -4.99 -6.92 11.55
N GLU A 160 -5.25 -7.18 12.83
CA GLU A 160 -4.24 -7.18 13.88
C GLU A 160 -3.63 -8.57 13.98
N LEU A 161 -2.31 -8.66 13.83
CA LEU A 161 -1.55 -9.90 13.90
C LEU A 161 -1.07 -10.13 15.33
N ILE A 162 -1.27 -11.36 15.82
CA ILE A 162 -0.92 -11.79 17.18
C ILE A 162 0.16 -12.86 17.08
N PHE A 163 1.30 -12.58 17.72
CA PHE A 163 2.50 -13.43 17.68
C PHE A 163 2.58 -14.35 18.90
N GLY A 164 1.88 -14.01 19.99
CA GLY A 164 1.80 -14.85 21.20
C GLY A 164 3.08 -14.85 22.03
N GLY A 165 3.88 -13.79 21.90
CA GLY A 165 5.20 -13.64 22.51
C GLY A 165 6.04 -12.61 21.77
N THR A 166 7.36 -12.63 21.99
CA THR A 166 8.29 -11.80 21.21
C THR A 166 8.36 -12.28 19.76
N ILE A 167 8.63 -11.36 18.83
CA ILE A 167 8.84 -11.71 17.42
C ILE A 167 10.12 -12.56 17.28
N GLN A 168 10.08 -13.58 16.41
CA GLN A 168 11.25 -14.31 15.93
C GLN A 168 11.63 -13.77 14.56
N VAL A 169 12.69 -12.95 14.53
CA VAL A 169 13.21 -12.34 13.30
C VAL A 169 13.75 -13.41 12.35
N GLY A 170 13.54 -13.22 11.04
CA GLY A 170 14.03 -14.12 9.99
C GLY A 170 13.22 -15.42 9.84
N ILE A 171 12.15 -15.60 10.61
CA ILE A 171 11.22 -16.73 10.50
C ILE A 171 9.96 -16.32 9.73
N GLU A 172 9.41 -17.25 8.95
CA GLU A 172 8.13 -17.06 8.27
C GLU A 172 6.96 -17.35 9.21
N TYR A 173 6.04 -16.39 9.29
CA TYR A 173 4.76 -16.50 9.96
C TYR A 173 3.65 -16.68 8.92
N VAL A 174 2.69 -17.56 9.18
CA VAL A 174 1.49 -17.72 8.36
C VAL A 174 0.26 -17.32 9.15
N PHE A 175 -0.51 -16.38 8.61
CA PHE A 175 -1.79 -15.92 9.13
C PHE A 175 -2.90 -16.27 8.14
N THR A 176 -3.76 -17.19 8.55
CA THR A 176 -4.82 -17.73 7.70
C THR A 176 -5.81 -16.63 7.29
N ALA A 177 -6.19 -16.62 6.01
CA ALA A 177 -7.18 -15.70 5.44
C ALA A 177 -6.90 -14.19 5.67
N CYS A 178 -5.64 -13.80 5.86
CA CYS A 178 -5.20 -12.41 6.04
C CYS A 178 -4.52 -11.80 4.80
N GLY A 179 -4.36 -12.58 3.72
CA GLY A 179 -3.82 -12.10 2.46
C GLY A 179 -4.92 -11.56 1.54
N ASP A 180 -4.57 -10.64 0.64
CA ASP A 180 -5.51 -10.07 -0.33
C ASP A 180 -6.29 -11.15 -1.08
N GLU A 181 -7.61 -10.99 -1.10
CA GLU A 181 -8.53 -11.82 -1.85
C GLU A 181 -8.28 -11.69 -3.35
N ASP A 182 -8.29 -12.84 -4.01
CA ASP A 182 -8.29 -12.95 -5.46
C ASP A 182 -9.71 -13.27 -5.93
N ILE A 183 -10.17 -12.64 -7.02
CA ILE A 183 -11.55 -12.79 -7.51
C ILE A 183 -11.86 -14.24 -7.91
N HIS A 184 -10.85 -15.02 -8.33
CA HIS A 184 -11.02 -16.39 -8.79
C HIS A 184 -10.62 -17.42 -7.72
N LEU A 185 -9.62 -17.12 -6.90
CA LEU A 185 -9.08 -18.05 -5.91
C LEU A 185 -9.64 -17.84 -4.49
N GLY A 186 -10.36 -16.74 -4.26
CA GLY A 186 -10.89 -16.36 -2.96
C GLY A 186 -9.82 -15.83 -2.01
N LYS A 187 -10.11 -15.92 -0.70
CA LYS A 187 -9.23 -15.38 0.34
C LYS A 187 -7.94 -16.19 0.45
N ARG A 188 -6.81 -15.49 0.46
CA ARG A 188 -5.47 -16.08 0.58
C ARG A 188 -4.92 -15.92 1.99
N ASP A 189 -3.94 -16.74 2.32
CA ASP A 189 -3.20 -16.65 3.57
C ASP A 189 -2.09 -15.59 3.45
N LEU A 190 -1.75 -14.92 4.55
CA LEU A 190 -0.62 -14.01 4.60
C LEU A 190 0.62 -14.77 5.10
N ARG A 191 1.70 -14.76 4.33
CA ARG A 191 3.03 -15.21 4.76
C ARG A 191 3.91 -13.99 5.06
N LEU A 192 4.13 -13.74 6.34
CA LEU A 192 4.87 -12.60 6.86
C LEU A 192 6.29 -13.02 7.25
N THR A 193 7.31 -12.32 6.74
CA THR A 193 8.67 -12.37 7.28
C THR A 193 8.95 -11.08 8.02
N ILE A 194 9.50 -11.14 9.23
CA ILE A 194 9.92 -9.96 9.97
C ILE A 194 11.44 -9.86 9.94
N LYS A 195 11.93 -8.70 9.55
CA LYS A 195 13.35 -8.35 9.57
C LYS A 195 13.59 -7.23 10.55
N SER A 196 14.74 -7.28 11.19
CA SER A 196 15.19 -6.22 12.08
C SER A 196 16.15 -5.29 11.36
N LEU A 197 16.09 -4.01 11.69
CA LEU A 197 16.95 -2.97 11.15
C LEU A 197 17.54 -2.15 12.30
N GLN A 198 18.80 -1.74 12.14
CA GLN A 198 19.42 -0.70 12.96
C GLN A 198 18.58 0.57 12.92
N GLN A 199 18.58 1.32 14.03
CA GLN A 199 17.63 2.43 14.24
C GLN A 199 17.67 3.48 13.13
N ASP A 200 18.85 3.89 12.70
CA ASP A 200 19.05 4.86 11.62
C ASP A 200 18.52 4.38 10.27
N ILE A 201 18.72 3.09 9.96
CA ILE A 201 18.19 2.45 8.75
C ILE A 201 16.67 2.32 8.83
N PHE A 202 16.14 1.95 10.00
CA PHE A 202 14.71 1.86 10.27
C PHE A 202 14.04 3.23 10.12
N ASP A 203 14.64 4.28 10.66
CA ASP A 203 14.17 5.65 10.54
C ASP A 203 14.13 6.09 9.07
N GLY A 204 15.20 5.82 8.31
CA GLY A 204 15.25 6.02 6.85
C GLY A 204 14.21 5.21 6.07
N TYR A 205 13.86 4.01 6.55
CA TYR A 205 12.77 3.21 6.01
C TYR A 205 11.40 3.85 6.30
N MET A 206 11.18 4.29 7.53
CA MET A 206 9.92 4.88 7.97
C MET A 206 9.64 6.24 7.31
N HIS A 207 10.67 7.01 6.95
CA HIS A 207 10.51 8.24 6.15
C HIS A 207 9.87 8.00 4.76
N ARG A 208 9.84 6.77 4.27
CA ARG A 208 9.17 6.43 3.00
C ARG A 208 7.70 6.04 3.18
N ALA A 209 7.21 5.95 4.42
CA ALA A 209 5.81 5.70 4.69
C ALA A 209 4.95 6.89 4.24
N LYS A 210 3.67 6.64 3.95
CA LYS A 210 2.70 7.71 3.71
C LYS A 210 1.94 8.03 4.97
N TYR A 211 1.89 9.30 5.31
CA TYR A 211 1.17 9.81 6.47
C TYR A 211 -0.16 10.43 6.03
N TYR A 212 -1.24 10.11 6.74
CA TYR A 212 -2.60 10.59 6.47
C TYR A 212 -3.17 11.31 7.68
N GLY A 213 -3.96 12.37 7.44
CA GLY A 213 -4.61 13.15 8.50
C GLY A 213 -3.75 14.23 9.15
N TYR A 214 -2.53 14.46 8.64
CA TYR A 214 -1.61 15.52 9.10
C TYR A 214 -1.67 16.78 8.25
N ASP A 215 -2.39 16.73 7.12
CA ASP A 215 -2.54 17.87 6.23
C ASP A 215 -3.49 18.90 6.83
N ARG A 216 -3.11 20.17 6.73
CA ARG A 216 -3.95 21.30 7.11
C ARG A 216 -4.71 21.81 5.90
N ARG A 217 -5.94 22.28 6.14
CA ARG A 217 -6.81 22.84 5.12
C ARG A 217 -7.25 24.23 5.55
N ASP A 218 -6.79 25.23 4.82
CA ASP A 218 -7.18 26.62 5.05
C ASP A 218 -8.01 27.10 3.85
N THR A 219 -9.01 27.95 4.12
CA THR A 219 -9.84 28.57 3.08
C THR A 219 -9.87 30.07 3.30
N VAL A 220 -9.51 30.83 2.26
CA VAL A 220 -9.49 32.28 2.25
C VAL A 220 -10.59 32.77 1.33
N PHE A 221 -11.43 33.66 1.85
CA PHE A 221 -12.54 34.21 1.11
C PHE A 221 -12.17 35.56 0.48
N VAL A 222 -12.38 35.69 -0.82
CA VAL A 222 -12.17 36.93 -1.57
C VAL A 222 -13.40 37.81 -1.43
N SER A 223 -13.22 38.95 -0.75
CA SER A 223 -14.24 39.99 -0.58
C SER A 223 -14.12 41.09 -1.64
N GLN A 224 -15.12 41.97 -1.72
CA GLN A 224 -15.06 43.18 -2.57
C GLN A 224 -13.83 44.05 -2.25
N TYR A 225 -13.44 44.12 -0.98
CA TYR A 225 -12.22 44.81 -0.58
C TYR A 225 -10.97 44.16 -1.20
N SER A 226 -10.90 42.83 -1.20
CA SER A 226 -9.78 42.07 -1.78
C SER A 226 -9.70 42.26 -3.30
N LEU A 227 -10.85 42.39 -3.98
CA LEU A 227 -10.89 42.69 -5.41
C LEU A 227 -10.39 44.09 -5.76
N SER A 228 -10.47 45.04 -4.81
CA SER A 228 -10.04 46.42 -5.00
C SER A 228 -8.57 46.64 -4.60
N HIS A 229 -8.07 45.92 -3.60
CA HIS A 229 -6.75 46.18 -2.99
C HIS A 229 -5.77 44.99 -3.04
N GLY A 230 -6.20 43.85 -3.59
CA GLY A 230 -5.44 42.60 -3.55
C GLY A 230 -5.71 41.79 -2.28
N LEU A 231 -5.19 40.57 -2.27
CA LEU A 231 -5.30 39.64 -1.14
C LEU A 231 -3.92 39.38 -0.56
N THR A 232 -3.79 39.54 0.75
CA THR A 232 -2.63 39.06 1.50
C THR A 232 -3.09 38.01 2.51
N TYR A 233 -2.54 36.80 2.41
CA TYR A 233 -2.77 35.73 3.37
C TYR A 233 -1.46 35.33 4.04
N THR A 234 -1.46 35.22 5.36
CA THR A 234 -0.27 34.86 6.14
C THR A 234 -0.35 33.38 6.53
N ILE A 235 0.56 32.58 6.00
CA ILE A 235 0.71 31.17 6.36
C ILE A 235 1.32 31.09 7.76
N ARG A 236 0.55 30.56 8.71
CA ARG A 236 1.03 30.29 10.07
C ARG A 236 1.72 28.93 10.09
N LYS A 237 3.03 28.89 10.38
CA LYS A 237 3.74 27.64 10.68
C LYS A 237 3.38 27.21 12.12
N LEU A 238 3.06 25.93 12.32
CA LEU A 238 2.90 25.33 13.65
C LEU A 238 4.28 24.82 14.13
N GLY A 239 4.66 25.17 15.36
CA GLY A 239 5.93 24.75 15.99
C GLY A 239 7.01 25.85 16.03
N SER A 240 7.65 25.99 17.20
CA SER A 240 8.72 26.93 17.63
C SER A 240 8.70 28.34 17.00
N GLY A 241 8.33 29.33 17.82
CA GLY A 241 8.05 30.72 17.44
C GLY A 241 9.20 31.59 16.95
N GLU A 242 10.17 31.03 16.24
CA GLU A 242 11.33 31.77 15.68
C GLU A 242 11.29 31.93 14.15
N GLU A 243 10.37 31.28 13.45
CA GLU A 243 10.33 31.38 11.99
C GLU A 243 9.36 32.44 11.47
N SER A 244 9.85 33.24 10.52
CA SER A 244 9.07 34.31 9.88
C SER A 244 7.88 33.72 9.11
N PRO A 245 6.66 34.26 9.28
CA PRO A 245 5.51 33.75 8.57
C PRO A 245 5.62 34.06 7.07
N TYR A 246 5.32 33.07 6.23
CA TYR A 246 5.25 33.27 4.78
C TYR A 246 3.94 33.95 4.41
N LYS A 247 4.00 34.83 3.42
CA LYS A 247 2.80 35.53 2.92
C LYS A 247 2.54 35.14 1.48
N VAL A 248 1.29 34.82 1.20
CA VAL A 248 0.76 34.70 -0.15
C VAL A 248 0.14 36.03 -0.50
N PHE A 249 0.55 36.61 -1.64
CA PHE A 249 0.03 37.86 -2.15
C PHE A 249 -0.57 37.64 -3.54
N LEU A 250 -1.75 38.20 -3.78
CA LEU A 250 -2.39 38.25 -5.09
C LEU A 250 -2.84 39.68 -5.36
N GLU A 251 -2.49 40.20 -6.52
CA GLU A 251 -2.84 41.56 -6.92
C GLU A 251 -4.33 41.70 -7.23
N ALA A 252 -4.84 42.92 -7.09
CA ALA A 252 -6.25 43.24 -7.31
C ALA A 252 -6.69 42.93 -8.76
N ASP A 253 -5.85 43.26 -9.75
CA ASP A 253 -6.13 43.03 -11.16
C ASP A 253 -6.17 41.53 -11.51
N ASP A 254 -5.24 40.76 -10.96
CA ASP A 254 -5.19 39.30 -11.12
C ASP A 254 -6.43 38.63 -10.51
N LEU A 255 -6.82 39.04 -9.29
CA LEU A 255 -8.00 38.50 -8.62
C LEU A 255 -9.28 38.79 -9.41
N ARG A 256 -9.45 40.02 -9.91
CA ARG A 256 -10.60 40.38 -10.75
C ARG A 256 -10.62 39.57 -12.04
N THR A 257 -9.49 39.45 -12.71
CA THR A 257 -9.34 38.64 -13.93
C THR A 257 -9.69 37.17 -13.67
N LEU A 258 -9.22 36.60 -12.56
CA LEU A 258 -9.53 35.22 -12.16
C LEU A 258 -11.01 35.02 -11.86
N VAL A 259 -11.64 35.94 -11.12
CA VAL A 259 -13.09 35.90 -10.85
C VAL A 259 -13.87 35.95 -12.14
N ASP A 260 -13.59 36.92 -13.01
CA ASP A 260 -14.27 37.09 -14.29
C ASP A 260 -14.13 35.85 -15.17
N ALA A 261 -12.92 35.28 -15.26
CA ALA A 261 -12.67 34.06 -16.01
C ALA A 261 -13.47 32.87 -15.45
N LYS A 262 -13.44 32.66 -14.13
CA LYS A 262 -14.15 31.55 -13.48
C LYS A 262 -15.67 31.69 -13.53
N CYS A 263 -16.19 32.91 -13.42
CA CYS A 263 -17.61 33.21 -13.60
C CYS A 263 -18.08 32.91 -15.03
N LYS A 264 -17.30 33.33 -16.04
CA LYS A 264 -17.59 33.06 -17.46
C LYS A 264 -17.53 31.57 -17.81
N MET A 265 -16.70 30.80 -17.11
CA MET A 265 -16.59 29.34 -17.31
C MET A 265 -17.76 28.52 -16.70
N GLY A 266 -18.71 29.16 -16.01
CA GLY A 266 -20.01 28.58 -15.62
C GLY A 266 -20.02 27.11 -15.17
N SER A 267 -19.94 26.86 -13.86
CA SER A 267 -20.31 25.59 -13.18
C SER A 267 -19.73 24.26 -13.67
N ALA A 268 -18.83 24.21 -14.65
CA ALA A 268 -18.38 22.95 -15.24
C ALA A 268 -17.26 22.22 -14.46
N ALA A 269 -16.55 22.86 -13.52
CA ALA A 269 -15.38 22.19 -12.89
C ALA A 269 -14.92 22.71 -11.50
N GLY A 270 -15.68 23.53 -10.77
CA GLY A 270 -15.11 24.13 -9.54
C GLY A 270 -16.08 24.77 -8.54
N ALA A 271 -17.39 24.55 -8.69
CA ALA A 271 -18.34 24.99 -7.69
C ALA A 271 -18.15 24.12 -6.44
N VAL A 272 -17.76 24.73 -5.32
CA VAL A 272 -17.79 24.07 -4.02
C VAL A 272 -19.22 24.24 -3.50
N PRO A 273 -20.01 23.17 -3.35
CA PRO A 273 -21.41 23.29 -2.96
C PRO A 273 -21.56 24.15 -1.69
N GLY A 274 -22.29 25.25 -1.81
CA GLY A 274 -22.59 26.18 -0.70
C GLY A 274 -21.48 27.14 -0.26
N LYS A 275 -20.33 27.23 -0.95
CA LYS A 275 -19.19 28.06 -0.50
C LYS A 275 -18.71 29.15 -1.48
N GLY A 276 -19.19 29.16 -2.72
CA GLY A 276 -18.78 30.13 -3.75
C GLY A 276 -17.92 29.50 -4.86
N ILE A 277 -17.21 30.35 -5.62
CA ILE A 277 -16.38 29.97 -6.76
C ILE A 277 -14.93 29.77 -6.30
N GLU A 278 -14.36 28.58 -6.48
CA GLU A 278 -12.93 28.35 -6.21
C GLU A 278 -12.07 28.98 -7.31
N LEU A 279 -11.27 29.98 -6.92
CA LEU A 279 -10.35 30.66 -7.81
C LEU A 279 -9.05 29.87 -7.96
N LEU A 280 -8.46 29.46 -6.83
CA LEU A 280 -7.17 28.78 -6.75
C LEU A 280 -7.17 27.71 -5.65
N LYS A 281 -6.41 26.65 -5.89
CA LYS A 281 -6.03 25.63 -4.92
C LYS A 281 -4.52 25.51 -4.92
N LEU A 282 -3.88 25.86 -3.82
CA LEU A 282 -2.44 25.86 -3.63
C LEU A 282 -2.06 24.83 -2.57
N ARG A 283 -0.94 24.13 -2.77
CA ARG A 283 -0.40 23.16 -1.80
C ARG A 283 1.01 23.58 -1.40
N PHE A 284 1.24 23.71 -0.10
CA PHE A 284 2.53 24.07 0.48
C PHE A 284 3.10 22.85 1.23
N PRO A 285 4.10 22.17 0.65
CA PRO A 285 4.67 20.97 1.25
C PRO A 285 5.31 21.24 2.62
N GLY A 286 5.03 20.40 3.62
CA GLY A 286 5.63 20.52 4.96
C GLY A 286 5.10 21.70 5.81
N TYR A 287 3.94 22.28 5.48
CA TYR A 287 3.28 23.34 6.26
C TYR A 287 2.07 22.87 7.08
N GLY A 288 1.78 21.57 7.05
CA GLY A 288 0.78 20.89 7.87
C GLY A 288 1.27 20.64 9.30
N GLU A 289 0.72 19.61 9.92
CA GLU A 289 1.02 19.20 11.29
C GLU A 289 2.18 18.21 11.33
N TYR A 290 2.98 18.30 12.40
CA TYR A 290 4.02 17.30 12.67
C TYR A 290 3.38 15.97 13.05
N THR A 291 4.02 14.89 12.65
CA THR A 291 3.70 13.57 13.17
C THR A 291 4.07 13.48 14.65
N GLU A 292 3.42 12.57 15.38
CA GLU A 292 3.64 12.39 16.81
C GLU A 292 5.11 12.04 17.11
N ASP A 293 5.74 11.26 16.23
CA ASP A 293 7.15 10.88 16.28
C ASP A 293 8.11 11.91 15.65
N ARG A 294 7.59 13.03 15.12
CA ARG A 294 8.33 14.09 14.41
C ARG A 294 9.15 13.65 13.19
N MET A 295 8.86 12.46 12.67
CA MET A 295 9.54 11.90 11.49
C MET A 295 9.05 12.51 10.17
N ASP A 296 7.84 13.05 10.14
CA ASP A 296 7.29 13.68 8.95
C ASP A 296 6.39 14.88 9.34
N ARG A 297 5.95 15.61 8.33
CA ARG A 297 5.04 16.72 8.45
C ARG A 297 4.09 16.77 7.26
N GLY A 298 2.79 16.94 7.56
CA GLY A 298 1.79 17.12 6.52
C GLY A 298 1.97 18.42 5.73
N ASP A 299 1.10 18.63 4.76
CA ASP A 299 1.10 19.80 3.90
C ASP A 299 0.01 20.80 4.30
N LEU A 300 0.10 22.02 3.79
CA LEU A 300 -1.01 22.98 3.85
C LEU A 300 -1.68 23.06 2.48
N ASP A 301 -2.95 22.67 2.42
CA ASP A 301 -3.82 22.91 1.27
C ASP A 301 -4.60 24.22 1.49
N LEU A 302 -4.24 25.25 0.73
CA LEU A 302 -4.88 26.57 0.76
C LEU A 302 -5.86 26.71 -0.40
N ARG A 303 -7.11 27.01 -0.08
CA ARG A 303 -8.18 27.29 -1.07
C ARG A 303 -8.54 28.76 -1.06
N ILE A 304 -8.59 29.39 -2.23
CA ILE A 304 -9.01 30.79 -2.37
C ILE A 304 -10.36 30.81 -3.08
N VAL A 305 -11.38 31.32 -2.40
CA VAL A 305 -12.79 31.19 -2.81
C VAL A 305 -13.44 32.56 -2.86
N HIS A 306 -14.08 32.90 -3.97
CA HIS A 306 -14.92 34.08 -4.07
C HIS A 306 -16.36 33.73 -3.69
N LYS A 307 -16.93 34.45 -2.72
CA LYS A 307 -18.35 34.31 -2.37
C LYS A 307 -19.18 35.04 -3.42
N VAL A 308 -20.13 34.30 -4.01
CA VAL A 308 -21.16 34.84 -4.91
C VAL A 308 -22.33 35.33 -4.08
#